data_AF-A0A0J8S7Z0-F1
#
_entry.id   AF-A0A0J8S7Z0-F1
#
_cell.length_a   1.000
_cell.length_b   1.000
_cell.length_c   1.000
_cell.angle_alpha   90.00
_cell.angle_beta   90.00
_cell.angle_gamma   90.00
#
_symmetry.space_group_name_H-M   'P 1'
#
loop_
_entity.id
_entity.type
_entity.pdbx_description
1 polymer ?
#
loop_
_entity_poly.entity_id
_entity_poly.type
_entity_poly.pdbx_seq_one_letter_code
_entity_poly.pdbx_strand_id
1 'polypeptide(L)'
;MNELLRFGGLAERLVLPKRETYSSSFDYSMELAELHVTHLREQLNIAYDSRAARDRYTCRHLFKSIVPFFTAVDEINGPFKIFCDGLGPGNMLVDPSTLRVTAVIDWEFSYTAPAPPKWLLKKRIAHWVEDEGLEATLESYVPRFNLFLQALEEQEAERYAGIESISGRNRLSMRMRQSLQGRTVWFNSAIRNGWSLDALVWGVLDNHIYGKVAWARG
;
A
#
# COMPACT_ATOMS: atom_id res chain seq x y z
N MET A 1 8.00 4.49 -5.61
CA MET A 1 8.10 4.06 -7.02
C MET A 1 7.19 2.85 -7.27
N ASN A 2 6.52 2.77 -8.42
CA ASN A 2 5.63 1.67 -8.81
C ASN A 2 6.46 0.55 -9.48
N GLU A 3 6.27 -0.70 -9.07
CA GLU A 3 7.09 -1.83 -9.52
C GLU A 3 6.75 -2.27 -10.95
N LEU A 4 5.51 -2.07 -11.42
CA LEU A 4 5.15 -2.35 -12.82
C LEU A 4 5.87 -1.40 -13.79
N LEU A 5 6.05 -0.13 -13.40
CA LEU A 5 6.84 0.82 -14.19
C LEU A 5 8.31 0.40 -14.29
N ARG A 6 8.85 -0.15 -13.19
CA ARG A 6 10.27 -0.46 -13.08
C ARG A 6 10.65 -1.81 -13.68
N PHE A 7 9.80 -2.82 -13.51
CA PHE A 7 10.11 -4.21 -13.82
C PHE A 7 9.07 -4.90 -14.72
N GLY A 8 7.94 -4.25 -15.02
CA GLY A 8 6.85 -4.82 -15.82
C GLY A 8 7.10 -4.82 -17.33
N GLY A 9 8.29 -4.42 -17.79
CA GLY A 9 8.67 -4.46 -19.21
C GLY A 9 7.76 -3.67 -20.15
N LEU A 10 7.00 -2.71 -19.62
CA LEU A 10 6.10 -1.88 -20.41
C LEU A 10 6.88 -0.81 -21.17
N ALA A 11 6.52 -0.61 -22.44
CA ALA A 11 7.11 0.47 -23.23
C ALA A 11 6.78 1.82 -22.59
N GLU A 12 7.79 2.68 -22.41
CA GLU A 12 7.70 3.97 -21.72
C GLU A 12 6.50 4.82 -22.19
N ARG A 13 6.21 4.83 -23.50
CA ARG A 13 5.04 5.51 -24.10
C ARG A 13 3.67 5.09 -23.55
N LEU A 14 3.56 3.91 -22.95
CA LEU A 14 2.33 3.34 -22.39
C LEU A 14 2.17 3.66 -20.89
N VAL A 15 3.23 4.20 -20.28
CA VAL A 15 3.36 4.27 -18.81
C VAL A 15 3.76 5.65 -18.31
N LEU A 16 4.33 6.50 -19.16
CA LEU A 16 4.52 7.90 -18.82
C LEU A 16 3.15 8.54 -18.59
N PRO A 17 2.96 9.24 -17.47
CA PRO A 17 1.77 10.05 -17.26
C PRO A 17 1.56 10.94 -18.48
N LYS A 18 0.35 10.95 -19.05
CA LYS A 18 0.00 11.93 -20.09
C LYS A 18 0.07 13.39 -19.56
N ARG A 19 0.26 13.58 -18.25
CA ARG A 19 0.33 14.85 -17.51
C ARG A 19 1.38 14.76 -16.41
N GLU A 20 2.11 15.84 -16.14
CA GLU A 20 3.16 15.88 -15.09
C GLU A 20 2.64 15.59 -13.68
N THR A 21 1.35 15.87 -13.40
CA THR A 21 0.70 15.63 -12.09
C THR A 21 -0.75 15.17 -12.24
N TYR A 22 -1.30 14.56 -11.20
CA TYR A 22 -2.71 14.13 -11.11
C TYR A 22 -3.53 15.13 -10.29
N SER A 23 -4.79 15.35 -10.69
CA SER A 23 -5.72 16.29 -10.03
C SER A 23 -6.23 15.80 -8.68
N SER A 24 -6.25 14.48 -8.45
CA SER A 24 -6.73 13.88 -7.22
C SER A 24 -6.07 12.53 -6.95
N SER A 25 -6.17 12.06 -5.70
CA SER A 25 -5.74 10.70 -5.33
C SER A 25 -6.55 9.60 -6.03
N PHE A 26 -7.80 9.90 -6.40
CA PHE A 26 -8.65 9.02 -7.18
C PHE A 26 -8.13 8.85 -8.60
N ASP A 27 -7.85 9.97 -9.30
CA ASP A 27 -7.31 9.93 -10.66
C ASP A 27 -5.98 9.16 -10.70
N TYR A 28 -5.10 9.43 -9.73
CA TYR A 28 -3.86 8.68 -9.58
C TYR A 28 -4.10 7.17 -9.41
N SER A 29 -5.01 6.80 -8.51
CA SER A 29 -5.29 5.39 -8.22
C SER A 29 -5.95 4.68 -9.41
N MET A 30 -6.84 5.35 -10.12
CA MET A 30 -7.47 4.83 -11.33
C MET A 30 -6.46 4.59 -12.44
N GLU A 31 -5.51 5.51 -12.63
CA GLU A 31 -4.45 5.38 -13.63
C GLU A 31 -3.49 4.23 -13.28
N LEU A 32 -3.14 4.06 -12.00
CA LEU A 32 -2.38 2.88 -11.57
C LEU A 32 -3.17 1.57 -11.72
N ALA A 33 -4.49 1.57 -11.51
CA ALA A 33 -5.31 0.39 -11.74
C ALA A 33 -5.40 0.05 -13.25
N GLU A 34 -5.50 1.06 -14.11
CA GLU A 34 -5.46 0.88 -15.56
C GLU A 34 -4.10 0.36 -16.04
N LEU A 35 -3.02 0.76 -15.37
CA LEU A 35 -1.69 0.23 -15.64
C LEU A 35 -1.62 -1.28 -15.43
N HIS A 36 -2.28 -1.84 -14.41
CA HIS A 36 -2.36 -3.29 -14.23
C HIS A 36 -3.07 -3.99 -15.39
N VAL A 37 -4.14 -3.39 -15.92
CA VAL A 37 -4.87 -3.89 -17.10
C VAL A 37 -3.98 -3.83 -18.35
N THR A 38 -3.28 -2.71 -18.54
CA THR A 38 -2.35 -2.51 -19.65
C THR A 38 -1.21 -3.53 -19.60
N HIS A 39 -0.63 -3.74 -18.41
CA HIS A 39 0.41 -4.76 -18.19
C HIS A 39 -0.05 -6.16 -18.61
N LEU A 40 -1.27 -6.57 -18.24
CA LEU A 40 -1.82 -7.86 -18.65
C LEU A 40 -1.97 -7.98 -20.18
N ARG A 41 -2.34 -6.89 -20.86
CA ARG A 41 -2.54 -6.89 -22.32
C ARG A 41 -1.22 -6.98 -23.09
N GLU A 42 -0.20 -6.28 -22.61
CA GLU A 42 1.08 -6.15 -23.32
C GLU A 42 2.07 -7.27 -22.99
N GLN A 43 2.03 -7.84 -21.77
CA GLN A 43 2.92 -8.92 -21.37
C GLN A 43 2.35 -10.31 -21.72
N LEU A 44 2.73 -10.82 -22.89
CA LEU A 44 2.25 -12.10 -23.41
C LEU A 44 2.57 -13.32 -22.52
N ASN A 45 3.60 -13.23 -21.67
CA ASN A 45 4.04 -14.33 -20.80
C ASN A 45 3.41 -14.31 -19.40
N ILE A 46 2.46 -13.42 -19.14
CA ILE A 46 1.88 -13.27 -17.79
C ILE A 46 0.90 -14.40 -17.43
N ALA A 47 0.35 -15.10 -18.42
CA ALA A 47 -0.56 -16.23 -18.24
C ALA A 47 -0.05 -17.45 -19.01
N TYR A 48 -0.05 -18.61 -18.35
CA TYR A 48 0.42 -19.87 -18.93
C TYR A 48 -0.70 -20.64 -19.65
N ASP A 49 -1.97 -20.37 -19.33
CA ASP A 49 -3.13 -20.95 -20.01
C ASP A 49 -4.34 -20.00 -20.05
N SER A 50 -5.40 -20.43 -20.72
CA SER A 50 -6.62 -19.62 -20.87
C SER A 50 -7.40 -19.39 -19.57
N ARG A 51 -7.25 -20.27 -18.56
CA ARG A 51 -7.92 -20.10 -17.26
C ARG A 51 -7.20 -19.04 -16.45
N ALA A 52 -5.88 -19.16 -16.32
CA ALA A 52 -5.02 -18.16 -15.71
C ALA A 52 -5.20 -16.79 -16.37
N ALA A 53 -5.34 -16.73 -17.70
CA ALA A 53 -5.62 -15.48 -18.40
C ALA A 53 -6.95 -14.83 -17.98
N ARG A 54 -8.04 -15.63 -17.89
CA ARG A 54 -9.36 -15.14 -17.44
C ARG A 54 -9.36 -14.73 -15.97
N ASP A 55 -8.69 -15.49 -15.12
CA ASP A 55 -8.60 -15.20 -13.68
C ASP A 55 -7.83 -13.89 -13.46
N ARG A 56 -6.71 -13.71 -14.17
CA ARG A 56 -5.95 -12.46 -14.14
C ARG A 56 -6.76 -11.31 -14.69
N TYR A 57 -7.41 -11.47 -15.84
CA TYR A 57 -8.28 -10.44 -16.43
C TYR A 57 -9.35 -9.98 -15.44
N THR A 58 -10.07 -10.94 -14.85
CA THR A 58 -11.11 -10.67 -13.85
C THR A 58 -10.54 -9.92 -12.66
N CYS A 59 -9.43 -10.40 -12.10
CA CYS A 59 -8.77 -9.76 -10.96
C CYS A 59 -8.41 -8.29 -11.22
N ARG A 60 -7.82 -7.94 -12.38
CA ARG A 60 -7.43 -6.54 -12.66
C ARG A 60 -8.66 -5.64 -12.85
N HIS A 61 -9.70 -6.13 -13.53
CA HIS A 61 -10.92 -5.35 -13.73
C HIS A 61 -11.70 -5.15 -12.43
N LEU A 62 -11.76 -6.18 -11.59
CA LEU A 62 -12.32 -6.11 -10.24
C LEU A 62 -11.51 -5.15 -9.36
N PHE A 63 -10.17 -5.24 -9.40
CA PHE A 63 -9.32 -4.32 -8.67
C PHE A 63 -9.56 -2.85 -9.07
N LYS A 64 -9.72 -2.59 -10.38
CA LYS A 64 -10.08 -1.27 -10.88
C LYS A 64 -11.46 -0.84 -10.38
N SER A 65 -12.46 -1.72 -10.33
CA SER A 65 -13.81 -1.36 -9.86
C SER A 65 -13.88 -1.07 -8.36
N ILE A 66 -12.94 -1.58 -7.55
CA ILE A 66 -12.92 -1.30 -6.11
C ILE A 66 -12.15 -0.03 -5.72
N VAL A 67 -11.43 0.62 -6.64
CA VAL A 67 -10.69 1.88 -6.38
C VAL A 67 -11.54 2.93 -5.64
N PRO A 68 -12.81 3.22 -6.04
CA PRO A 68 -13.64 4.21 -5.36
C PRO A 68 -13.86 3.93 -3.86
N PHE A 69 -13.80 2.67 -3.42
CA PHE A 69 -13.99 2.30 -2.03
C PHE A 69 -12.77 2.60 -1.15
N PHE A 70 -11.59 2.78 -1.75
CA PHE A 70 -10.34 3.07 -1.04
C PHE A 70 -9.86 4.51 -1.20
N THR A 71 -10.55 5.32 -2.00
CA THR A 71 -10.30 6.75 -2.18
C THR A 71 -11.29 7.53 -1.33
N ALA A 72 -10.85 7.99 -0.16
CA ALA A 72 -11.68 8.72 0.78
C ALA A 72 -12.16 10.06 0.16
N VAL A 73 -13.47 10.28 0.12
CA VAL A 73 -14.08 11.46 -0.55
C VAL A 73 -13.66 12.77 0.12
N ASP A 74 -13.47 12.75 1.44
CA ASP A 74 -13.08 13.90 2.25
C ASP A 74 -11.59 14.25 2.15
N GLU A 75 -10.73 13.31 1.75
CA GLU A 75 -9.29 13.50 1.59
C GLU A 75 -8.80 13.38 0.13
N ILE A 76 -9.74 13.32 -0.83
CA ILE A 76 -9.46 13.05 -2.24
C ILE A 76 -8.49 14.07 -2.86
N ASN A 77 -8.56 15.32 -2.38
CA ASN A 77 -7.73 16.46 -2.77
C ASN A 77 -6.70 16.86 -1.68
N GLY A 78 -6.48 16.01 -0.69
CA GLY A 78 -5.53 16.26 0.42
C GLY A 78 -6.22 16.42 1.79
N PRO A 79 -5.44 16.61 2.87
CA PRO A 79 -4.02 16.93 2.88
C PRO A 79 -3.12 15.74 2.47
N PHE A 80 -2.17 16.01 1.57
CA PHE A 80 -1.20 15.03 1.12
C PHE A 80 0.03 15.01 2.04
N LYS A 81 0.10 14.02 2.93
CA LYS A 81 1.26 13.85 3.82
C LYS A 81 2.44 13.25 3.06
N ILE A 82 3.64 13.79 3.29
CA ILE A 82 4.88 13.28 2.71
C ILE A 82 5.30 12.00 3.46
N PHE A 83 5.62 10.97 2.70
CA PHE A 83 6.17 9.71 3.13
C PHE A 83 7.39 9.40 2.28
N CYS A 84 8.35 8.67 2.85
CA CYS A 84 9.47 8.14 2.08
C CYS A 84 9.71 6.69 2.48
N ASP A 85 9.76 5.81 1.47
CA ASP A 85 10.01 4.38 1.67
C ASP A 85 11.42 4.11 2.23
N GLY A 86 12.34 5.04 1.98
CA GLY A 86 13.72 5.04 2.46
C GLY A 86 13.89 5.46 3.91
N LEU A 87 12.84 5.86 4.64
CA LEU A 87 12.96 6.31 6.05
C LEU A 87 13.24 5.18 7.05
N GLY A 88 13.86 4.08 6.63
CA GLY A 88 14.26 2.99 7.51
C GLY A 88 15.54 3.30 8.30
N PRO A 89 15.90 2.42 9.25
CA PRO A 89 17.07 2.63 10.13
C PRO A 89 18.39 2.88 9.38
N GLY A 90 18.55 2.34 8.16
CA GLY A 90 19.75 2.56 7.34
C GLY A 90 19.96 4.01 6.91
N ASN A 91 18.90 4.84 6.94
CA ASN A 91 18.93 6.25 6.54
C ASN A 91 18.72 7.20 7.73
N MET A 92 18.90 6.71 8.96
CA MET A 92 18.87 7.51 10.19
C MET A 92 20.27 7.59 10.79
N LEU A 93 20.77 8.81 10.97
CA LEU A 93 21.99 9.05 11.72
C LEU A 93 21.65 9.16 13.20
N VAL A 94 22.47 8.54 14.04
CA VAL A 94 22.29 8.54 15.49
C VAL A 94 23.54 9.03 16.19
N ASP A 95 23.35 9.75 17.29
CA ASP A 95 24.43 10.06 18.20
C ASP A 95 24.89 8.76 18.90
N PRO A 96 26.18 8.40 18.84
CA PRO A 96 26.66 7.11 19.35
C PRO A 96 26.60 6.98 20.88
N SER A 97 26.49 8.10 21.60
CA SER A 97 26.49 8.12 23.07
C SER A 97 25.06 8.10 23.65
N THR A 98 24.12 8.76 22.97
CA THR A 98 22.73 8.93 23.44
C THR A 98 21.71 8.11 22.65
N LEU A 99 22.12 7.54 21.50
CA LEU A 99 21.28 6.83 20.53
C LEU A 99 20.12 7.67 19.97
N ARG A 100 20.15 8.99 20.15
CA ARG A 100 19.14 9.89 19.60
C ARG A 100 19.36 10.05 18.10
N VAL A 101 18.28 10.03 17.33
CA VAL A 101 18.31 10.34 15.90
C VAL A 101 18.68 11.81 15.73
N THR A 102 19.80 12.08 15.04
CA THR A 102 20.34 13.43 14.80
C THR A 102 20.00 13.94 13.41
N ALA A 103 19.86 13.05 12.43
CA ALA A 103 19.46 13.39 11.08
C ALA A 103 18.80 12.21 10.37
N VAL A 104 18.01 12.54 9.35
CA VAL A 104 17.39 11.59 8.43
C VAL A 104 17.81 11.99 7.02
N ILE A 105 18.41 11.07 6.28
CA ILE A 105 18.95 11.29 4.93
C ILE A 105 18.11 10.55 3.87
N ASP A 106 18.49 10.68 2.59
CA ASP A 106 17.91 9.92 1.48
C ASP A 106 16.41 10.21 1.23
N TRP A 107 16.11 11.48 0.98
CA TRP A 107 14.75 11.99 0.74
C TRP A 107 14.31 11.92 -0.74
N GLU A 108 15.17 11.48 -1.65
CA GLU A 108 14.98 11.57 -3.12
C GLU A 108 13.78 10.77 -3.65
N PHE A 109 13.26 9.82 -2.86
CA PHE A 109 12.07 9.03 -3.19
C PHE A 109 10.86 9.33 -2.30
N SER A 110 10.76 10.55 -1.79
CA SER A 110 9.60 11.02 -1.04
C SER A 110 8.38 11.19 -1.95
N TYR A 111 7.22 10.76 -1.48
CA TYR A 111 5.94 10.84 -2.18
C TYR A 111 4.80 11.00 -1.18
N THR A 112 3.59 11.25 -1.67
CA THR A 112 2.43 11.44 -0.80
C THR A 112 1.60 10.15 -0.69
N ALA A 113 1.42 9.60 0.52
CA ALA A 113 0.55 8.43 0.73
C ALA A 113 0.29 8.12 2.22
N PRO A 114 -0.91 7.71 2.65
CA PRO A 114 -1.16 7.24 4.02
C PRO A 114 -0.80 5.75 4.18
N ALA A 115 0.48 5.39 4.02
CA ALA A 115 0.95 4.01 4.14
C ALA A 115 1.83 3.83 5.38
N PRO A 116 1.81 2.65 6.02
CA PRO A 116 2.77 2.38 7.07
C PRO A 116 4.21 2.37 6.54
N PRO A 117 5.20 2.59 7.43
CA PRO A 117 6.60 2.53 7.03
C PRO A 117 6.95 1.16 6.44
N LYS A 118 7.50 1.15 5.23
CA LYS A 118 7.90 -0.10 4.55
C LYS A 118 9.04 -0.83 5.25
N TRP A 119 9.80 -0.12 6.08
CA TRP A 119 10.90 -0.66 6.87
C TRP A 119 10.45 -1.41 8.13
N LEU A 120 9.17 -1.36 8.50
CA LEU A 120 8.67 -2.00 9.71
C LEU A 120 9.16 -3.44 9.87
N LEU A 121 9.10 -4.22 8.77
CA LEU A 121 9.58 -5.60 8.72
C LEU A 121 10.78 -5.81 7.79
N LYS A 122 11.49 -4.72 7.43
CA LYS A 122 12.65 -4.71 6.51
C LYS A 122 12.38 -5.28 5.10
N LYS A 123 11.18 -5.75 4.81
CA LYS A 123 10.73 -6.32 3.53
C LYS A 123 9.29 -5.88 3.28
N ARG A 124 8.99 -5.58 2.01
CA ARG A 124 7.69 -5.04 1.57
C ARG A 124 6.60 -6.10 1.65
N ILE A 125 5.38 -5.70 2.01
CA ILE A 125 4.20 -6.59 2.04
C ILE A 125 4.09 -7.41 0.75
N ALA A 126 4.17 -6.75 -0.41
CA ALA A 126 4.09 -7.42 -1.70
C ALA A 126 5.12 -8.56 -1.84
N HIS A 127 6.38 -8.34 -1.45
CA HIS A 127 7.41 -9.36 -1.53
C HIS A 127 7.21 -10.49 -0.49
N TRP A 128 6.64 -10.20 0.68
CA TRP A 128 6.23 -11.26 1.62
C TRP A 128 5.15 -12.14 0.99
N VAL A 129 4.14 -11.53 0.35
CA VAL A 129 3.07 -12.28 -0.31
C VAL A 129 3.62 -13.14 -1.46
N GLU A 130 4.58 -12.61 -2.22
CA GLU A 130 5.23 -13.33 -3.32
C GLU A 130 6.11 -14.49 -2.82
N ASP A 131 6.94 -14.26 -1.82
CA ASP A 131 7.92 -15.26 -1.36
C ASP A 131 7.30 -16.34 -0.45
N GLU A 132 6.33 -15.96 0.38
CA GLU A 132 5.85 -16.77 1.52
C GLU A 132 4.35 -17.05 1.46
N GLY A 133 3.63 -16.41 0.53
CA GLY A 133 2.18 -16.53 0.41
C GLY A 133 1.43 -15.55 1.31
N LEU A 134 0.14 -15.36 1.01
CA LEU A 134 -0.70 -14.38 1.70
C LEU A 134 -0.91 -14.76 3.17
N GLU A 135 -1.23 -16.02 3.45
CA GLU A 135 -1.57 -16.49 4.79
C GLU A 135 -0.39 -16.29 5.76
N ALA A 136 0.81 -16.77 5.39
CA ALA A 136 2.02 -16.58 6.18
C ALA A 136 2.37 -15.08 6.35
N THR A 137 2.14 -14.28 5.30
CA THR A 137 2.31 -12.84 5.37
C THR A 137 1.36 -12.21 6.39
N LEU A 138 0.09 -12.58 6.41
CA LEU A 138 -0.89 -12.05 7.36
C LEU A 138 -0.55 -12.45 8.80
N GLU A 139 -0.20 -13.72 9.02
CA GLU A 139 0.22 -14.25 10.33
C GLU A 139 1.47 -13.55 10.87
N SER A 140 2.39 -13.17 9.99
CA SER A 140 3.62 -12.49 10.39
C SER A 140 3.46 -10.97 10.50
N TYR A 141 2.79 -10.35 9.54
CA TYR A 141 2.73 -8.89 9.42
C TYR A 141 1.79 -8.28 10.46
N VAL A 142 0.57 -8.80 10.59
CA VAL A 142 -0.48 -8.18 11.40
C VAL A 142 -0.10 -8.07 12.87
N PRO A 143 0.45 -9.10 13.55
CA PRO A 143 0.83 -8.99 14.96
C PRO A 143 1.94 -7.95 15.19
N ARG A 144 2.95 -7.92 14.30
CA ARG A 144 4.07 -6.96 14.40
C ARG A 144 3.63 -5.53 14.09
N PHE A 145 2.67 -5.38 13.18
CA PHE A 145 2.01 -4.10 12.95
C PHE A 145 1.29 -3.60 14.18
N ASN A 146 0.53 -4.46 14.85
CA ASN A 146 -0.17 -4.09 16.08
C ASN A 146 0.81 -3.71 17.20
N LEU A 147 1.93 -4.42 17.34
CA LEU A 147 2.99 -4.06 18.29
C LEU A 147 3.57 -2.67 17.99
N PHE A 148 3.84 -2.38 16.71
CA PHE A 148 4.30 -1.05 16.30
C PHE A 148 3.26 0.04 16.61
N LEU A 149 1.98 -0.22 16.36
CA LEU A 149 0.91 0.72 16.69
C LEU A 149 0.84 1.01 18.19
N GLN A 150 1.01 -0.01 19.04
CA GLN A 150 1.04 0.16 20.49
C GLN A 150 2.19 1.09 20.91
N ALA A 151 3.40 0.82 20.45
CA ALA A 151 4.55 1.68 20.73
C ALA A 151 4.35 3.11 20.20
N LEU A 152 3.78 3.27 19.01
CA LEU A 152 3.48 4.59 18.44
C LEU A 152 2.43 5.34 19.27
N GLU A 153 1.44 4.65 19.82
CA GLU A 153 0.40 5.23 20.67
C GLU A 153 0.92 5.71 22.00
N GLU A 154 1.81 4.94 22.63
CA GLU A 154 2.49 5.34 23.86
C GLU A 154 3.31 6.61 23.62
N GLN A 155 4.08 6.65 22.52
CA GLN A 155 4.89 7.82 22.16
C GLN A 155 4.05 9.04 21.80
N GLU A 156 2.93 8.86 21.08
CA GLU A 156 1.99 9.95 20.81
C GLU A 156 1.31 10.43 22.11
N ALA A 157 0.98 9.54 23.04
CA ALA A 157 0.38 9.91 24.32
C ALA A 157 1.35 10.74 25.18
N GLU A 158 2.62 10.34 25.27
CA GLU A 158 3.67 11.10 25.95
C GLU A 158 3.88 12.47 25.30
N ARG A 159 4.01 12.50 23.96
CA ARG A 159 4.28 13.74 23.21
C ARG A 159 3.15 14.76 23.30
N TYR A 160 1.91 14.29 23.39
CA TYR A 160 0.72 15.14 23.41
C TYR A 160 0.08 15.25 24.78
N ALA A 161 0.74 14.78 25.84
CA ALA A 161 0.29 14.96 27.21
C ALA A 161 0.13 16.46 27.51
N GLY A 162 -1.11 16.89 27.81
CA GLY A 162 -1.44 18.29 28.09
C GLY A 162 -1.71 19.19 26.88
N ILE A 163 -1.76 18.64 25.66
CA ILE A 163 -2.10 19.38 24.43
C ILE A 163 -3.49 18.96 23.93
N GLU A 164 -4.51 19.78 24.16
CA GLU A 164 -5.90 19.54 23.68
C GLU A 164 -6.06 19.71 22.16
N SER A 165 -5.05 20.26 21.46
CA SER A 165 -5.19 20.79 20.10
C SER A 165 -5.17 19.75 18.96
N ILE A 166 -4.78 18.49 19.19
CA ILE A 166 -4.70 17.50 18.11
C ILE A 166 -5.93 16.61 18.17
N SER A 167 -6.90 16.87 17.27
CA SER A 167 -8.03 15.96 17.08
C SER A 167 -7.50 14.55 16.83
N GLY A 168 -8.17 13.52 17.36
CA GLY A 168 -7.74 12.13 17.22
C GLY A 168 -7.47 11.72 15.75
N ARG A 169 -8.20 12.31 14.79
CA ARG A 169 -8.00 12.09 13.35
C ARG A 169 -6.61 12.47 12.83
N ASN A 170 -5.90 13.34 13.53
CA ASN A 170 -4.55 13.77 13.15
C ASN A 170 -3.45 12.82 13.65
N ARG A 171 -3.75 11.93 14.61
CA ARG A 171 -2.79 10.95 15.14
C ARG A 171 -2.45 9.92 14.07
N LEU A 172 -1.15 9.66 13.89
CA LEU A 172 -0.67 8.73 12.89
C LEU A 172 -1.08 7.29 13.24
N SER A 173 -1.01 6.92 14.52
CA SER A 173 -1.43 5.60 15.00
C SER A 173 -2.88 5.29 14.64
N MET A 174 -3.80 6.22 14.88
CA MET A 174 -5.23 6.07 14.55
C MET A 174 -5.43 5.87 13.04
N ARG A 175 -4.80 6.69 12.20
CA ARG A 175 -4.91 6.56 10.73
C ARG A 175 -4.34 5.24 10.25
N MET A 176 -3.22 4.79 10.82
CA MET A 176 -2.62 3.49 10.48
C MET A 176 -3.50 2.32 10.93
N ARG A 177 -4.14 2.40 12.10
CA ARG A 177 -5.12 1.41 12.57
C ARG A 177 -6.33 1.34 11.66
N GLN A 178 -6.90 2.49 11.29
CA GLN A 178 -8.01 2.58 10.33
C GLN A 178 -7.61 1.99 8.98
N SER A 179 -6.39 2.28 8.50
CA SER A 179 -5.84 1.73 7.26
C SER A 179 -5.70 0.20 7.28
N LEU A 180 -5.34 -0.39 8.43
CA LEU A 180 -5.32 -1.84 8.60
C LEU A 180 -6.74 -2.44 8.62
N GLN A 181 -7.66 -1.84 9.38
CA GLN A 181 -9.03 -2.30 9.55
C GLN A 181 -9.84 -2.19 8.23
N GLY A 182 -9.79 -1.02 7.58
CA GLY A 182 -10.42 -0.75 6.28
C GLY A 182 -9.62 -1.22 5.08
N ARG A 183 -8.57 -2.04 5.29
CA ARG A 183 -7.73 -2.68 4.26
C ARG A 183 -6.99 -1.76 3.29
N THR A 184 -7.00 -0.45 3.51
CA THR A 184 -6.26 0.55 2.70
C THR A 184 -4.75 0.24 2.62
N VAL A 185 -4.14 -0.32 3.67
CA VAL A 185 -2.73 -0.75 3.63
C VAL A 185 -2.45 -1.81 2.55
N TRP A 186 -3.38 -2.76 2.39
CA TRP A 186 -3.28 -3.84 1.41
C TRP A 186 -3.58 -3.32 0.01
N PHE A 187 -4.58 -2.45 -0.12
CA PHE A 187 -4.87 -1.73 -1.37
C PHE A 187 -3.65 -0.94 -1.85
N ASN A 188 -3.04 -0.13 -0.97
CA ASN A 188 -1.84 0.64 -1.26
C ASN A 188 -0.62 -0.24 -1.59
N SER A 189 -0.60 -1.48 -1.11
CA SER A 189 0.46 -2.44 -1.47
C SER A 189 0.21 -3.03 -2.86
N ALA A 190 -1.01 -3.49 -3.11
CA ALA A 190 -1.45 -4.09 -4.37
C ALA A 190 -1.37 -3.11 -5.55
N ILE A 191 -1.78 -1.85 -5.36
CA ILE A 191 -1.82 -0.87 -6.46
C ILE A 191 -0.43 -0.56 -7.04
N ARG A 192 0.64 -0.79 -6.27
CA ARG A 192 2.02 -0.49 -6.66
C ARG A 192 2.84 -1.71 -7.09
N ASN A 193 2.29 -2.92 -7.00
CA ASN A 193 2.98 -4.16 -7.34
C ASN A 193 2.00 -5.14 -8.00
N GLY A 194 2.28 -5.53 -9.25
CA GLY A 194 1.39 -6.39 -10.02
C GLY A 194 1.55 -7.90 -9.78
N TRP A 195 2.58 -8.33 -9.06
CA TRP A 195 2.89 -9.74 -8.79
C TRP A 195 2.08 -10.28 -7.61
N SER A 196 1.96 -9.51 -6.53
CA SER A 196 1.14 -9.82 -5.36
C SER A 196 -0.35 -9.45 -5.50
N LEU A 197 -0.72 -8.79 -6.61
CA LEU A 197 -2.07 -8.25 -6.83
C LEU A 197 -3.15 -9.31 -6.64
N ASP A 198 -3.03 -10.46 -7.31
CA ASP A 198 -4.07 -11.50 -7.35
C ASP A 198 -4.36 -12.04 -5.94
N ALA A 199 -3.31 -12.35 -5.20
CA ALA A 199 -3.43 -12.84 -3.82
C ALA A 199 -4.10 -11.80 -2.92
N LEU A 200 -3.69 -10.53 -3.01
CA LEU A 200 -4.27 -9.45 -2.21
C LEU A 200 -5.72 -9.16 -2.60
N VAL A 201 -6.06 -9.17 -3.88
CA VAL A 201 -7.42 -8.94 -4.36
C VAL A 201 -8.34 -10.04 -3.84
N TRP A 202 -8.05 -11.30 -4.14
CA TRP A 202 -8.94 -12.41 -3.79
C TRP A 202 -8.95 -12.72 -2.29
N GLY A 203 -7.80 -12.63 -1.63
CA GLY A 203 -7.68 -12.99 -0.22
C GLY A 203 -8.10 -11.88 0.75
N VAL A 204 -7.97 -10.61 0.36
CA VAL A 204 -8.15 -9.48 1.29
C VAL A 204 -9.17 -8.46 0.80
N LEU A 205 -9.01 -7.92 -0.40
CA LEU A 205 -9.76 -6.74 -0.83
C LEU A 205 -11.18 -7.08 -1.30
N ASP A 206 -11.34 -8.11 -2.12
CA ASP A 206 -12.64 -8.57 -2.62
C ASP A 206 -13.56 -8.97 -1.45
N ASN A 207 -13.05 -9.83 -0.55
CA ASN A 207 -13.75 -10.24 0.67
C ASN A 207 -14.16 -9.06 1.56
N HIS A 208 -13.39 -7.96 1.55
CA HIS A 208 -13.71 -6.78 2.35
C HIS A 208 -14.86 -5.97 1.75
N ILE A 209 -14.91 -5.85 0.42
CA ILE A 209 -15.93 -5.04 -0.28
C ILE A 209 -17.22 -5.83 -0.50
N TYR A 210 -17.12 -7.08 -0.94
CA TYR A 210 -18.26 -7.88 -1.38
C TYR A 210 -18.63 -9.03 -0.42
N GLY A 211 -17.81 -9.25 0.62
CA GLY A 211 -17.98 -10.35 1.58
C GLY A 211 -17.38 -11.65 1.08
N LYS A 212 -17.25 -12.63 1.98
CA LYS A 212 -16.77 -13.96 1.62
C LYS A 212 -17.87 -14.73 0.88
N VAL A 213 -17.50 -15.42 -0.20
CA VAL A 213 -18.42 -16.34 -0.87
C VAL A 213 -18.77 -17.48 0.10
N ALA A 214 -20.00 -17.47 0.61
CA ALA A 214 -20.56 -18.61 1.32
C ALA A 214 -20.96 -19.65 0.26
N TRP A 215 -20.05 -20.56 -0.09
CA TRP A 215 -20.46 -21.78 -0.75
C TRP A 215 -21.30 -22.56 0.26
N ALA A 216 -22.63 -22.43 0.15
CA ALA A 216 -23.55 -23.39 0.74
C ALA A 216 -23.13 -24.76 0.18
N ARG A 217 -22.50 -25.58 1.02
CA ARG A 217 -22.23 -26.98 0.68
C ARG A 217 -23.60 -27.64 0.51
N GLY A 218 -24.00 -27.84 -0.73
CA GLY A 218 -25.07 -28.76 -1.10
C GLY A 218 -24.58 -30.19 -1.05
#